data_AF-A0A7W1LFI8-F1
#
_entry.id   AF-A0A7W1LFI8-F1
#
_cell.length_a   1.000
_cell.length_b   1.000
_cell.length_c   1.000
_cell.angle_alpha   90.00
_cell.angle_beta   90.00
_cell.angle_gamma   90.00
#
_symmetry.space_group_name_H-M   'P 1'
#
loop_
_entity.id
_entity.type
_entity.pdbx_description
1 polymer ?
#
loop_
_entity_poly.entity_id
_entity_poly.type
_entity_poly.pdbx_seq_one_letter_code
_entity_poly.pdbx_strand_id
1 'polypeptide(L)'
;MLRRALLLLSVALPLAALDLLHKVTATTEEWAYHPRGPGWIAMSAVIALGCLALTRIPSTVVAAAGGVLAAGAAGNGIAAIVWERGIPNPLVVDAGHAVIAFNLADLVTLAGILLLMIALSSITIRNRALLLPPREFARMLWRRVRPSQQ
;
A
#
# COMPACT_ATOMS: atom_id res chain seq x y z
N MET A 1 -16.75 -4.29 -12.57
CA MET A 1 -16.02 -4.85 -11.40
C MET A 1 -14.98 -5.86 -11.86
N LEU A 2 -15.36 -6.95 -12.55
CA LEU A 2 -14.44 -8.02 -13.01
C LEU A 2 -13.19 -7.50 -13.75
N ARG A 3 -13.34 -6.66 -14.78
CA ARG A 3 -12.19 -6.08 -15.52
C ARG A 3 -11.17 -5.37 -14.61
N ARG A 4 -11.64 -4.66 -13.59
CA ARG A 4 -10.78 -3.93 -12.65
C ARG A 4 -10.13 -4.87 -11.64
N ALA A 5 -10.84 -5.93 -11.22
CA ALA A 5 -10.25 -6.98 -10.40
C ALA A 5 -9.15 -7.73 -11.16
N LEU A 6 -9.38 -8.06 -12.44
CA LEU A 6 -8.35 -8.66 -13.30
C LEU A 6 -7.15 -7.74 -13.48
N LEU A 7 -7.37 -6.43 -13.69
CA LEU A 7 -6.28 -5.45 -13.77
C LEU A 7 -5.48 -5.35 -12.45
N LEU A 8 -6.18 -5.33 -11.32
CA LEU A 8 -5.55 -5.31 -10.00
C LEU A 8 -4.67 -6.55 -9.83
N LEU A 9 -5.21 -7.73 -10.12
CA LEU A 9 -4.49 -9.00 -10.01
C LEU A 9 -3.31 -9.11 -11.00
N SER A 10 -3.47 -8.60 -12.23
CA SER A 10 -2.40 -8.60 -13.22
C SER A 10 -1.23 -7.70 -12.84
N VAL A 11 -1.45 -6.71 -11.98
CA VAL A 11 -0.37 -5.89 -11.39
C VAL A 11 0.16 -6.55 -10.11
N ALA A 12 -0.74 -7.04 -9.26
CA ALA A 12 -0.38 -7.53 -7.94
C ALA A 12 0.48 -8.80 -7.99
N LEU A 13 0.07 -9.79 -8.80
CA LEU A 13 0.73 -11.10 -8.84
C LEU A 13 2.17 -11.02 -9.34
N PRO A 14 2.50 -10.34 -10.46
CA PRO A 14 3.87 -10.25 -10.91
C PRO A 14 4.78 -9.50 -9.93
N LEU A 15 4.31 -8.40 -9.35
CA LEU A 15 5.11 -7.62 -8.39
C LEU A 15 5.37 -8.39 -7.09
N ALA A 16 4.37 -9.10 -6.56
CA ALA A 16 4.55 -9.97 -5.40
C ALA A 16 5.51 -11.14 -5.72
N ALA A 17 5.38 -11.74 -6.91
CA ALA A 17 6.29 -12.79 -7.35
C ALA A 17 7.73 -12.30 -7.48
N LEU A 18 7.94 -11.10 -8.02
CA LEU A 18 9.26 -10.47 -8.12
C LEU A 18 9.87 -10.17 -6.74
N ASP A 19 9.07 -9.68 -5.79
CA ASP A 19 9.52 -9.49 -4.41
C ASP A 19 9.96 -10.81 -3.76
N LEU A 20 9.14 -11.86 -3.86
CA LEU A 20 9.46 -13.17 -3.30
C LEU A 20 10.70 -13.78 -3.97
N LEU A 21 10.80 -13.67 -5.30
CA LEU A 21 11.97 -14.11 -6.05
C LEU A 21 13.23 -13.37 -5.60
N HIS A 22 13.14 -12.04 -5.41
CA HIS A 22 14.25 -11.24 -4.91
C HIS A 22 14.68 -11.68 -3.50
N LYS A 23 13.72 -11.92 -2.59
CA LYS A 23 14.01 -12.44 -1.24
C LYS A 23 14.67 -13.83 -1.23
N VAL A 24 14.38 -14.68 -2.20
CA VAL A 24 15.01 -16.01 -2.35
C VAL A 24 16.42 -15.91 -2.94
N THR A 25 16.65 -14.96 -3.84
CA THR A 25 17.90 -14.85 -4.61
C THR A 25 18.92 -13.91 -4.01
N ALA A 26 18.48 -12.90 -3.24
CA ALA A 26 19.36 -11.94 -2.60
C ALA A 26 19.82 -12.44 -1.22
N THR A 27 21.10 -12.24 -0.92
CA THR A 27 21.64 -12.47 0.41
C THR A 27 21.12 -11.40 1.37
N THR A 28 20.60 -11.83 2.52
CA THR A 28 20.15 -10.92 3.59
C THR A 28 21.10 -11.07 4.78
N GLU A 29 21.57 -9.95 5.32
CA GLU A 29 22.41 -9.95 6.52
C GLU A 29 21.64 -10.43 7.75
N GLU A 30 22.34 -11.03 8.70
CA GLU A 30 21.76 -11.66 9.89
C GLU A 30 20.87 -10.72 10.72
N TRP A 31 21.27 -9.46 10.86
CA TRP A 31 20.51 -8.44 11.59
C TRP A 31 19.34 -7.85 10.77
N ALA A 32 19.31 -8.09 9.45
CA ALA A 32 18.31 -7.53 8.54
C ALA A 32 17.06 -8.43 8.39
N TYR A 33 17.02 -9.57 9.07
CA TYR A 33 15.79 -10.34 9.24
C TYR A 33 14.89 -9.67 10.27
N HIS A 34 13.63 -9.41 9.90
CA HIS A 34 12.69 -8.75 10.80
C HIS A 34 11.59 -9.71 11.25
N PRO A 35 11.59 -10.16 12.52
CA PRO A 35 10.56 -11.04 13.05
C PRO A 35 9.17 -10.40 12.98
N ARG A 36 8.19 -11.14 12.48
CA ARG A 36 6.80 -10.69 12.40
C ARG A 36 5.87 -11.73 13.00
N GLY A 37 4.96 -11.27 13.86
CA GLY A 37 3.95 -12.13 14.48
C GLY A 37 2.68 -12.27 13.65
N PRO A 38 1.71 -13.08 14.12
CA PRO A 38 0.44 -13.32 13.43
C PRO A 38 -0.37 -12.06 13.11
N GLY A 39 -0.29 -11.03 13.96
CA GLY A 39 -0.96 -9.75 13.72
C GLY A 39 -0.50 -9.05 12.44
N TRP A 40 0.78 -9.19 12.09
CA TRP A 40 1.32 -8.64 10.83
C TRP A 40 0.75 -9.38 9.62
N ILE A 41 0.70 -10.72 9.68
CA ILE A 41 0.13 -11.56 8.62
C ILE A 41 -1.35 -11.20 8.41
N ALA A 42 -2.11 -11.07 9.50
CA ALA A 42 -3.52 -10.68 9.44
C ALA A 42 -3.68 -9.29 8.80
N MET A 43 -2.87 -8.30 9.20
CA MET A 43 -2.89 -6.97 8.62
C MET A 43 -2.57 -6.99 7.11
N SER A 44 -1.53 -7.72 6.70
CA SER A 44 -1.17 -7.89 5.29
C SER A 44 -2.32 -8.51 4.48
N ALA A 45 -2.97 -9.55 5.01
CA ALA A 45 -4.12 -10.18 4.38
C ALA A 45 -5.30 -9.21 4.26
N VAL A 46 -5.60 -8.45 5.32
CA VAL A 46 -6.67 -7.43 5.32
C VAL A 46 -6.38 -6.34 4.28
N ILE A 47 -5.15 -5.86 4.17
CA ILE A 47 -4.77 -4.84 3.17
C ILE A 47 -4.92 -5.42 1.75
N ALA A 48 -4.35 -6.60 1.49
CA ALA A 48 -4.39 -7.22 0.16
C ALA A 48 -5.83 -7.53 -0.28
N LEU A 49 -6.64 -8.13 0.58
CA LEU A 49 -8.05 -8.41 0.30
C LEU A 49 -8.89 -7.13 0.26
N GLY A 50 -8.60 -6.16 1.13
CA GLY A 50 -9.26 -4.85 1.15
C GLY A 50 -9.07 -4.09 -0.15
N CYS A 51 -7.93 -4.25 -0.83
CA CYS A 51 -7.71 -3.67 -2.15
C CYS A 51 -8.71 -4.18 -3.20
N LEU A 52 -9.29 -5.39 -3.05
CA LEU A 52 -10.37 -5.86 -3.94
C LEU A 52 -11.63 -4.98 -3.82
N ALA A 53 -11.90 -4.39 -2.66
CA ALA A 53 -13.01 -3.46 -2.49
C ALA A 53 -12.82 -2.18 -3.33
N LEU A 54 -11.58 -1.76 -3.59
CA LEU A 54 -11.26 -0.62 -4.45
C LEU A 54 -11.72 -0.83 -5.89
N THR A 55 -11.88 -2.07 -6.35
CA THR A 55 -12.41 -2.38 -7.70
C THR A 55 -13.87 -1.95 -7.89
N ARG A 56 -14.57 -1.58 -6.82
CA ARG A 56 -15.90 -0.95 -6.88
C ARG A 56 -15.83 0.48 -7.39
N ILE A 57 -14.72 1.19 -7.14
CA ILE A 57 -14.49 2.54 -7.65
C ILE A 57 -14.35 2.47 -9.18
N PRO A 58 -15.09 3.29 -9.95
CA PRO A 58 -15.06 3.24 -11.42
C PRO A 58 -13.81 3.87 -12.04
N SER A 59 -12.63 3.52 -11.54
CA SER A 59 -11.33 4.01 -12.03
C SER A 59 -10.33 2.87 -12.20
N THR A 60 -9.75 2.77 -13.40
CA THR A 60 -8.66 1.83 -13.71
C THR A 60 -7.37 2.21 -13.00
N VAL A 61 -7.12 3.51 -12.79
CA VAL A 61 -5.94 4.02 -12.06
C VAL A 61 -5.99 3.58 -10.60
N VAL A 62 -7.16 3.65 -9.95
CA VAL A 62 -7.33 3.16 -8.58
C VAL A 62 -7.15 1.66 -8.49
N ALA A 63 -7.66 0.90 -9.48
CA ALA A 63 -7.47 -0.55 -9.52
C ALA A 63 -5.99 -0.93 -9.70
N ALA A 64 -5.26 -0.24 -10.58
CA ALA A 64 -3.84 -0.47 -10.79
C ALA A 64 -3.02 -0.11 -9.54
N ALA A 65 -3.25 1.07 -8.95
CA ALA A 65 -2.58 1.50 -7.71
C ALA A 65 -2.90 0.56 -6.53
N GLY A 66 -4.14 0.09 -6.43
CA GLY A 66 -4.54 -0.95 -5.48
C GLY A 66 -3.82 -2.27 -5.71
N GLY A 67 -3.53 -2.62 -6.97
CA GLY A 67 -2.72 -3.79 -7.32
C GLY A 67 -1.27 -3.65 -6.84
N VAL A 68 -0.67 -2.46 -7.00
CA VAL A 68 0.67 -2.16 -6.47
C VAL A 68 0.68 -2.29 -4.94
N LEU A 69 -0.28 -1.69 -4.23
CA LEU A 69 -0.35 -1.83 -2.77
C LEU A 69 -0.58 -3.29 -2.33
N ALA A 70 -1.48 -4.00 -2.99
CA ALA A 70 -1.77 -5.40 -2.70
C ALA A 70 -0.54 -6.29 -2.91
N ALA A 71 0.29 -6.01 -3.93
CA ALA A 71 1.54 -6.74 -4.16
C ALA A 71 2.48 -6.66 -2.96
N GLY A 72 2.74 -5.45 -2.45
CA GLY A 72 3.65 -5.24 -1.33
C GLY A 72 3.13 -5.89 -0.04
N ALA A 73 1.83 -5.72 0.24
CA ALA A 73 1.19 -6.36 1.39
C ALA A 73 1.25 -7.90 1.28
N ALA A 74 0.93 -8.46 0.11
CA ALA A 74 0.96 -9.90 -0.12
C ALA A 74 2.39 -10.47 -0.06
N GLY A 75 3.37 -9.81 -0.69
CA GLY A 75 4.78 -10.25 -0.69
C GLY A 75 5.34 -10.32 0.73
N ASN A 76 5.14 -9.28 1.54
CA ASN A 76 5.54 -9.30 2.96
C ASN A 76 4.71 -10.26 3.81
N GLY A 77 3.40 -10.41 3.53
CA GLY A 77 2.54 -11.35 4.24
C GLY A 77 2.95 -12.81 4.01
N ILE A 78 3.23 -13.17 2.77
CA ILE A 78 3.74 -14.50 2.39
C ILE A 78 5.13 -14.71 2.99
N ALA A 79 6.01 -13.71 2.90
CA ALA A 79 7.36 -13.82 3.46
C ALA A 79 7.37 -14.06 4.97
N ALA A 80 6.43 -13.45 5.71
CA ALA A 80 6.26 -13.68 7.15
C ALA A 80 5.83 -15.12 7.51
N ILE A 81 5.27 -15.86 6.57
CA ILE A 81 4.87 -17.27 6.74
C ILE A 81 6.00 -18.20 6.33
N VAL A 82 6.70 -17.87 5.23
CA VAL A 82 7.67 -18.78 4.58
C VAL A 82 9.04 -18.76 5.26
N TRP A 83 9.49 -17.61 5.80
CA TRP A 83 10.82 -17.51 6.42
C TRP A 83 10.75 -17.61 7.94
N GLU A 84 11.37 -18.66 8.49
CA GLU A 84 11.40 -18.93 9.94
C GLU A 84 12.07 -17.83 10.76
N ARG A 85 13.10 -17.18 10.19
CA ARG A 85 13.91 -16.15 10.87
C ARG A 85 13.23 -14.78 10.87
N GLY A 86 12.08 -14.64 10.20
CA GLY A 86 11.41 -13.38 9.93
C GLY A 86 11.56 -12.92 8.48
N ILE A 87 10.94 -11.79 8.14
CA ILE A 87 10.93 -11.28 6.78
C ILE A 87 12.35 -10.84 6.38
N PRO A 88 12.92 -11.32 5.27
CA PRO A 88 14.21 -10.89 4.77
C PRO A 88 14.16 -9.45 4.21
N ASN A 89 15.14 -8.62 4.57
CA ASN A 89 15.30 -7.26 4.06
C ASN A 89 16.68 -7.09 3.39
N PRO A 90 16.84 -7.55 2.14
CA PRO A 90 18.13 -7.57 1.47
C PRO A 90 18.64 -6.19 1.02
N LEU A 91 17.78 -5.17 1.00
CA LEU A 91 18.16 -3.82 0.58
C LEU A 91 18.56 -3.00 1.80
N VAL A 92 19.82 -2.56 1.84
CA VAL A 92 20.36 -1.78 2.94
C VAL A 92 20.83 -0.41 2.42
N VAL A 93 20.43 0.64 3.12
CA VAL A 93 20.95 1.99 2.94
C VAL A 93 21.60 2.43 4.24
N ASP A 94 22.89 2.75 4.18
CA ASP A 94 23.66 3.31 5.29
C ASP A 94 23.89 4.81 5.05
N ALA A 95 23.36 5.64 5.95
CA ALA A 95 23.52 7.09 5.94
C ALA A 95 24.54 7.59 6.99
N GLY A 96 25.35 6.70 7.57
CA GLY A 96 26.37 7.00 8.57
C GLY A 96 25.85 7.19 10.00
N HIS A 97 24.61 7.64 10.17
CA HIS A 97 23.94 7.80 11.47
C HIS A 97 22.73 6.87 11.64
N ALA A 98 22.32 6.22 10.55
CA ALA A 98 21.22 5.27 10.53
C ALA A 98 21.47 4.25 9.42
N VAL A 99 21.24 2.98 9.75
CA VAL A 99 21.22 1.88 8.79
C VAL A 99 19.77 1.43 8.66
N ILE A 100 19.25 1.44 7.44
CA ILE A 100 17.87 1.06 7.14
C ILE A 100 17.91 -0.16 6.23
N ALA A 101 17.38 -1.28 6.73
CA ALA A 101 17.11 -2.46 5.93
C ALA A 101 15.64 -2.51 5.53
N PHE A 102 15.37 -2.76 4.26
CA PHE A 102 14.03 -2.92 3.70
C PHE A 102 14.06 -3.95 2.56
N ASN A 103 12.90 -4.26 2.01
CA ASN A 103 12.77 -5.15 0.85
C ASN A 103 11.95 -4.50 -0.28
N LEU A 104 11.82 -5.22 -1.39
CA LEU A 104 11.10 -4.73 -2.55
C LEU A 104 9.61 -4.54 -2.26
N ALA A 105 8.98 -5.42 -1.47
CA ALA A 105 7.61 -5.25 -1.02
C ALA A 105 7.38 -3.99 -0.19
N ASP A 106 8.36 -3.49 0.59
CA ASP A 106 8.24 -2.23 1.31
C ASP A 106 8.18 -1.04 0.34
N LEU A 107 9.06 -1.01 -0.67
CA LEU A 107 9.06 0.01 -1.72
C LEU A 107 7.75 -0.02 -2.53
N VAL A 108 7.31 -1.23 -2.89
CA VAL A 108 6.06 -1.44 -3.64
C VAL A 108 4.85 -1.02 -2.80
N THR A 109 4.84 -1.32 -1.50
CA THR A 109 3.78 -0.87 -0.57
C THR A 109 3.74 0.66 -0.51
N LEU A 110 4.88 1.31 -0.30
CA LEU A 110 4.99 2.77 -0.25
C LEU A 110 4.53 3.41 -1.56
N ALA A 111 5.00 2.91 -2.69
CA ALA A 111 4.57 3.37 -4.02
C ALA A 111 3.07 3.19 -4.21
N GLY A 112 2.51 2.05 -3.82
CA GLY A 112 1.08 1.77 -3.87
C GLY A 112 0.25 2.75 -3.04
N ILE A 113 0.69 3.07 -1.83
CA ILE A 113 0.06 4.10 -0.96
C ILE A 113 0.05 5.45 -1.67
N LEU A 114 1.21 5.91 -2.17
CA LEU A 114 1.34 7.21 -2.83
C LEU A 114 0.47 7.29 -4.09
N LEU A 115 0.50 6.25 -4.93
CA LEU A 115 -0.32 6.18 -6.14
C LEU A 115 -1.82 6.18 -5.80
N LEU A 116 -2.24 5.44 -4.76
CA LEU A 116 -3.63 5.44 -4.31
C LEU A 116 -4.05 6.80 -3.78
N MET A 117 -3.22 7.45 -2.96
CA MET A 117 -3.49 8.80 -2.47
C MET A 117 -3.71 9.76 -3.64
N ILE A 118 -2.78 9.80 -4.60
CA ILE A 118 -2.89 10.67 -5.78
C ILE A 118 -4.15 10.35 -6.58
N ALA A 119 -4.43 9.07 -6.85
CA ALA A 119 -5.57 8.64 -7.65
C ALA A 119 -6.90 8.97 -6.97
N LEU A 120 -7.03 8.66 -5.68
CA LEU A 120 -8.24 8.92 -4.90
C LEU A 120 -8.44 10.42 -4.71
N SER A 121 -7.41 11.19 -4.37
CA SER A 121 -7.49 12.65 -4.28
C SER A 121 -7.93 13.26 -5.60
N SER A 122 -7.37 12.82 -6.72
CA SER A 122 -7.74 13.30 -8.06
C SER A 122 -9.21 13.01 -8.38
N ILE A 123 -9.69 11.80 -8.08
CA ILE A 123 -11.09 11.42 -8.29
C ILE A 123 -12.01 12.23 -7.39
N THR A 124 -11.67 12.36 -6.11
CA THR A 124 -12.45 13.12 -5.13
C THR A 124 -12.55 14.60 -5.51
N ILE A 125 -11.45 15.22 -5.96
CA ILE A 125 -11.45 16.62 -6.41
C ILE A 125 -12.30 16.79 -7.67
N ARG A 126 -12.17 15.90 -8.66
CA ARG A 126 -12.95 15.95 -9.90
C ARG A 126 -14.46 15.73 -9.67
N ASN A 127 -14.80 14.86 -8.73
CA ASN A 127 -16.18 14.51 -8.41
C ASN A 127 -16.70 15.23 -7.16
N ARG A 128 -16.05 16.35 -6.76
CA ARG A 128 -16.37 17.05 -5.50
C ARG A 128 -17.82 17.49 -5.38
N ALA A 129 -18.48 17.77 -6.51
CA ALA A 129 -19.89 18.16 -6.57
C ALA A 129 -20.85 17.00 -6.24
N LEU A 130 -20.39 15.74 -6.38
CA LEU A 130 -21.14 14.52 -6.08
C LEU A 130 -20.87 14.01 -4.66
N LEU A 131 -19.96 14.65 -3.93
CA LEU A 131 -19.72 14.32 -2.53
C LEU A 131 -20.90 14.81 -1.70
N LEU A 132 -21.30 14.00 -0.72
CA LEU A 132 -22.35 14.38 0.23
C LEU A 132 -22.04 15.77 0.81
N PRO A 133 -23.06 16.65 0.95
CA PRO A 133 -22.85 17.97 1.52
C PRO A 133 -22.15 17.85 2.88
N PRO A 134 -21.21 18.76 3.20
CA PRO A 134 -20.44 18.67 4.43
C PRO A 134 -21.37 18.55 5.63
N ARG A 135 -21.21 17.46 6.39
CA ARG A 135 -21.90 17.24 7.67
C ARG A 135 -21.72 18.48 8.55
N GLU A 136 -22.63 18.71 9.50
CA GLU A 136 -22.60 19.86 10.43
C GLU A 136 -21.19 20.14 11.00
N PHE A 137 -20.48 19.06 11.37
CA PHE A 137 -19.11 19.11 11.85
C PHE A 137 -18.11 19.69 10.84
N ALA A 138 -18.21 19.32 9.56
CA ALA A 138 -17.37 19.86 8.49
C ALA A 138 -17.71 21.33 8.20
N ARG A 139 -18.99 21.73 8.30
CA ARG A 139 -19.41 23.14 8.23
C ARG A 139 -18.85 23.96 9.39
N MET A 140 -18.84 23.41 10.60
CA MET A 140 -18.27 24.04 11.79
C MET A 140 -16.75 24.25 11.66
N LEU A 141 -16.01 23.24 11.18
CA LEU A 141 -14.57 23.35 10.89
C LEU A 141 -14.29 24.38 9.79
N TRP A 142 -15.07 24.39 8.71
CA TRP A 142 -14.94 25.37 7.63
C TRP A 142 -15.10 26.82 8.10
N ARG A 143 -16.01 27.07 9.05
CA ARG A 143 -16.20 28.39 9.67
C ARG A 143 -15.02 28.83 10.53
N ARG A 144 -14.24 27.89 11.07
CA ARG A 144 -13.03 28.21 11.85
C ARG A 144 -11.80 28.47 10.98
N VAL A 145 -11.72 27.81 9.81
CA VAL A 145 -10.56 27.90 8.91
C VAL A 145 -10.66 29.07 7.93
N ARG A 146 -11.86 29.60 7.66
CA ARG A 146 -12.02 30.91 7.00
C ARG A 146 -12.18 32.00 8.07
N PRO A 147 -11.13 32.79 8.37
CA PRO A 147 -11.35 34.08 9.01
C PRO A 147 -12.24 34.89 8.08
N SER A 148 -13.31 35.47 8.63
CA SER A 148 -14.19 36.40 7.95
C SER A 148 -13.36 37.49 7.27
N GLN A 149 -13.29 37.44 5.93
CA GLN A 149 -12.95 38.63 5.16
C GLN A 149 -14.18 39.53 5.23
N GLN A 150 -14.18 40.40 6.25
CA GLN A 150 -14.97 41.62 6.28
C GLN A 150 -14.21 42.71 5.52
#